data_AF-A0A0K9XG06-F1
#
_entry.id   AF-A0A0K9XG06-F1
#
_cell.length_a   1.000
_cell.length_b   1.000
_cell.length_c   1.000
_cell.angle_alpha   90.00
_cell.angle_beta   90.00
_cell.angle_gamma   90.00
#
_symmetry.space_group_name_H-M   'P 1'
#
loop_
_entity.id
_entity.type
_entity.pdbx_description
1 polymer ?
#
loop_
_entity_poly.entity_id
_entity_poly.type
_entity_poly.pdbx_seq_one_letter_code
_entity_poly.pdbx_strand_id
1 'polypeptide(L)'
;MSAPRTLLHLAAATLALAMTTAGSTHAAGPARDRSGEGHPSTAPYEADGLQGTVHSTDFAQLSSAQDQVQDGTVKTVRLEQDDAHHGVKVTDDSVTVEHAGTYLIVVAPQVLTDKGGVQQGNDPTDGCVDTWFTINGQALPNSGVRLCQAVTHSTHVVVSQSAVPLKAGDTVQVRSKGRNVRFNAVQPSEGPLIPSVILTLTRL
;
A
#
# COMPACT_ATOMS: atom_id res chain seq x y z
N MET A 1 1.83 -13.35 63.25
CA MET A 1 2.13 -14.56 62.46
C MET A 1 0.82 -15.10 61.90
N SER A 2 0.84 -15.48 60.62
CA SER A 2 -0.21 -16.16 59.83
C SER A 2 -1.45 -15.34 59.44
N ALA A 3 -1.48 -14.87 58.19
CA ALA A 3 -2.69 -14.53 57.44
C ALA A 3 -3.08 -15.76 56.59
N PRO A 4 -4.37 -16.09 56.43
CA PRO A 4 -4.77 -17.21 55.60
C PRO A 4 -4.82 -16.84 54.11
N ARG A 5 -4.33 -17.79 53.29
CA ARG A 5 -4.33 -17.78 51.83
C ARG A 5 -5.70 -18.18 51.27
N THR A 6 -6.17 -17.37 50.32
CA THR A 6 -6.72 -17.70 48.99
C THR A 6 -7.55 -18.97 48.81
N LEU A 7 -8.79 -18.81 48.30
CA LEU A 7 -9.38 -19.67 47.27
C LEU A 7 -10.62 -18.98 46.68
N LEU A 8 -10.45 -18.34 45.52
CA LEU A 8 -11.56 -17.92 44.67
C LEU A 8 -11.52 -18.80 43.41
N HIS A 9 -12.46 -19.74 43.30
CA HIS A 9 -12.70 -20.50 42.07
C HIS A 9 -13.34 -19.58 41.04
N LEU A 10 -12.64 -19.28 39.94
CA LEU A 10 -13.26 -18.71 38.75
C LEU A 10 -13.65 -19.87 37.83
N ALA A 11 -14.96 -20.10 37.70
CA ALA A 11 -15.52 -21.06 36.76
C ALA A 11 -15.33 -20.55 35.32
N ALA A 12 -14.70 -21.36 34.48
CA ALA A 12 -14.66 -21.15 33.04
C ALA A 12 -16.00 -21.56 32.43
N ALA A 13 -16.75 -20.60 31.88
CA ALA A 13 -17.92 -20.88 31.07
C ALA A 13 -17.49 -21.11 29.62
N THR A 14 -17.56 -22.36 29.18
CA THR A 14 -17.37 -22.76 27.77
C THR A 14 -18.65 -22.45 27.00
N LEU A 15 -18.61 -21.48 26.08
CA LEU A 15 -19.70 -21.21 25.15
C LEU A 15 -19.51 -22.07 23.90
N ALA A 16 -20.31 -23.13 23.77
CA ALA A 16 -20.41 -23.91 22.54
C ALA A 16 -21.33 -23.19 21.55
N LEU A 17 -20.80 -22.77 20.40
CA LEU A 17 -21.60 -22.25 19.30
C LEU A 17 -21.95 -23.41 18.35
N ALA A 18 -23.23 -23.73 18.25
CA ALA A 18 -23.75 -24.72 17.32
C ALA A 18 -23.67 -24.19 15.88
N MET A 19 -22.99 -24.92 15.01
CA MET A 19 -23.06 -24.72 13.56
C MET A 19 -24.29 -25.45 13.01
N THR A 20 -25.23 -24.69 12.47
CA THR A 20 -26.32 -25.21 11.64
C THR A 20 -25.90 -25.16 10.17
N THR A 21 -25.80 -26.33 9.56
CA THR A 21 -25.67 -26.53 8.12
C THR A 21 -27.05 -26.79 7.52
N ALA A 22 -27.47 -25.93 6.60
CA ALA A 22 -28.50 -26.17 5.60
C ALA A 22 -28.10 -25.30 4.40
N GLY A 23 -28.03 -25.74 3.16
CA GLY A 23 -28.68 -26.84 2.49
C GLY A 23 -28.81 -26.35 1.04
N SER A 24 -27.95 -26.87 0.18
CA SER A 24 -27.90 -26.58 -1.26
C SER A 24 -29.23 -26.88 -1.95
N THR A 25 -29.69 -25.98 -2.81
CA THR A 25 -30.33 -26.34 -4.09
C THR A 25 -29.96 -25.31 -5.16
N HIS A 26 -29.15 -25.74 -6.13
CA HIS A 26 -28.97 -25.06 -7.41
C HIS A 26 -30.17 -25.38 -8.30
N ALA A 27 -30.90 -24.34 -8.73
CA ALA A 27 -31.78 -24.43 -9.88
C ALA A 27 -31.06 -23.81 -11.09
N ALA A 28 -30.71 -24.65 -12.06
CA ALA A 28 -30.15 -24.24 -13.34
C ALA A 28 -31.25 -23.55 -14.18
N GLY A 29 -31.07 -22.26 -14.47
CA GLY A 29 -31.86 -21.54 -15.46
C GLY A 29 -31.43 -21.91 -16.90
N PRO A 30 -32.32 -21.78 -17.89
CA PRO A 30 -32.04 -22.21 -19.25
C PRO A 30 -30.97 -21.35 -19.92
N ALA A 31 -30.09 -22.02 -20.68
CA ALA A 31 -29.05 -21.43 -21.49
C ALA A 31 -29.65 -20.43 -22.50
N ARG A 32 -29.24 -19.16 -22.39
CA ARG A 32 -29.45 -18.18 -23.47
C ARG A 32 -28.31 -18.32 -24.48
N ASP A 33 -28.69 -18.75 -25.67
CA ASP A 33 -27.93 -18.59 -26.90
C ASP A 33 -27.61 -17.10 -27.12
N ARG A 34 -26.33 -16.75 -27.03
CA ARG A 34 -25.77 -15.49 -27.55
C ARG A 34 -24.74 -15.82 -28.61
N SER A 35 -25.20 -16.40 -29.72
CA SER A 35 -24.51 -16.28 -30.99
C SER A 35 -24.58 -14.81 -31.46
N GLY A 36 -23.61 -13.99 -31.02
CA GLY A 36 -23.45 -12.64 -31.55
C GLY A 36 -22.83 -11.61 -30.60
N GLU A 37 -21.61 -11.84 -30.10
CA GLU A 37 -20.77 -10.75 -29.59
C GLU A 37 -19.38 -10.90 -30.25
N GLY A 38 -19.06 -9.94 -31.11
CA GLY A 38 -17.86 -9.93 -31.94
C GLY A 38 -16.58 -9.87 -31.10
N HIS A 39 -15.54 -10.53 -31.60
CA HIS A 39 -14.18 -10.38 -31.09
C HIS A 39 -13.80 -8.89 -30.98
N PRO A 40 -13.27 -8.42 -29.83
CA PRO A 40 -12.56 -7.16 -29.81
C PRO A 40 -11.31 -7.29 -30.67
N SER A 41 -11.29 -6.53 -31.76
CA SER A 41 -10.15 -6.29 -32.64
C SER A 41 -8.94 -5.86 -31.81
N THR A 42 -7.79 -6.49 -32.04
CA THR A 42 -6.47 -6.12 -31.50
C THR A 42 -5.86 -4.91 -32.22
N ALA A 43 -6.67 -3.88 -32.49
CA ALA A 43 -6.16 -2.66 -33.09
C ALA A 43 -5.29 -1.92 -32.07
N PRO A 44 -4.04 -1.53 -32.40
CA PRO A 44 -3.27 -0.61 -31.57
C PRO A 44 -4.08 0.68 -31.43
N TYR A 45 -4.02 1.28 -30.24
CA TYR A 45 -4.58 2.59 -29.95
C TYR A 45 -3.87 3.63 -30.85
N GLU A 46 -4.40 3.88 -32.05
CA GLU A 46 -3.94 4.97 -32.89
C GLU A 46 -4.36 6.28 -32.22
N ALA A 47 -3.43 6.86 -31.49
CA ALA A 47 -3.52 8.22 -30.97
C ALA A 47 -3.35 9.23 -32.13
N ASP A 48 -4.31 9.25 -33.06
CA ASP A 48 -4.38 10.29 -34.09
C ASP A 48 -5.30 11.40 -33.59
N GLY A 49 -4.72 12.53 -33.14
CA GLY A 49 -5.49 13.74 -32.83
C GLY A 49 -5.02 14.64 -31.69
N LEU A 50 -3.95 14.32 -30.95
CA LEU A 50 -3.38 15.23 -29.94
C LEU A 50 -1.94 15.60 -30.30
N GLN A 51 -1.76 16.31 -31.41
CA GLN A 51 -0.51 17.07 -31.66
C GLN A 51 -0.48 18.37 -30.84
N GLY A 52 -0.74 18.26 -29.53
CA GLY A 52 -0.32 19.26 -28.59
C GLY A 52 1.15 19.01 -28.26
N THR A 53 1.99 20.04 -28.25
CA THR A 53 3.33 19.95 -27.68
C THR A 53 3.15 19.47 -26.23
N VAL A 54 3.47 18.21 -25.94
CA VAL A 54 3.58 17.75 -24.55
C VAL A 54 4.78 18.50 -24.00
N HIS A 55 4.52 19.60 -23.28
CA HIS A 55 5.53 20.15 -22.38
C HIS A 55 5.76 19.06 -21.34
N SER A 56 6.88 18.33 -21.46
CA SER A 56 7.20 17.30 -20.49
C SER A 56 7.47 17.99 -19.16
N THR A 57 6.51 17.82 -18.24
CA THR A 57 6.68 18.17 -16.85
C THR A 57 7.69 17.21 -16.21
N ASP A 58 8.38 17.64 -15.16
CA ASP A 58 9.27 16.77 -14.41
C ASP A 58 8.41 15.73 -13.67
N PHE A 59 8.67 14.43 -13.87
CA PHE A 59 7.91 13.38 -13.21
C PHE A 59 8.75 12.14 -12.92
N ALA A 60 8.30 11.35 -11.95
CA ALA A 60 8.72 9.97 -11.72
C ALA A 60 7.52 9.12 -11.32
N GLN A 61 7.46 7.92 -11.86
CA GLN A 61 6.67 6.82 -11.34
C GLN A 61 7.63 5.68 -11.01
N LEU A 62 7.65 5.29 -9.73
CA LEU A 62 8.49 4.21 -9.23
C LEU A 62 7.63 3.19 -8.48
N SER A 63 8.02 1.93 -8.49
CA SER A 63 7.35 0.90 -7.71
C SER A 63 8.31 -0.11 -7.09
N SER A 64 7.80 -0.95 -6.21
CA SER A 64 8.54 -2.09 -5.66
C SER A 64 7.83 -3.40 -5.92
N ALA A 65 8.57 -4.36 -6.47
CA ALA A 65 8.13 -5.73 -6.69
C ALA A 65 8.35 -6.63 -5.46
N GLN A 66 8.91 -6.08 -4.38
CA GLN A 66 9.35 -6.85 -3.23
C GLN A 66 8.48 -6.62 -2.00
N ASP A 67 8.32 -7.67 -1.20
CA ASP A 67 7.78 -7.55 0.15
C ASP A 67 8.73 -6.74 1.05
N GLN A 68 8.19 -5.78 1.81
CA GLN A 68 8.96 -4.93 2.71
C GLN A 68 8.44 -5.04 4.15
N VAL A 69 9.08 -5.90 4.94
CA VAL A 69 8.70 -6.21 6.32
C VAL A 69 9.04 -5.07 7.28
N GLN A 70 8.08 -4.70 8.14
CA GLN A 70 8.24 -3.69 9.18
C GLN A 70 8.47 -4.37 10.55
N ASP A 71 9.60 -4.05 11.19
CA ASP A 71 10.10 -4.70 12.41
C ASP A 71 10.09 -3.78 13.65
N GLY A 72 9.41 -2.65 13.56
CA GLY A 72 9.33 -1.62 14.57
C GLY A 72 10.38 -0.52 14.42
N THR A 73 11.32 -0.63 13.49
CA THR A 73 12.29 0.42 13.16
C THR A 73 11.82 1.30 12.01
N VAL A 74 12.39 2.50 11.89
CA VAL A 74 12.15 3.38 10.72
C VAL A 74 12.95 2.85 9.54
N LYS A 75 12.29 2.67 8.39
CA LYS A 75 12.92 2.21 7.14
C LYS A 75 12.69 3.21 6.02
N THR A 76 13.64 3.29 5.09
CA THR A 76 13.36 3.86 3.77
C THR A 76 12.62 2.82 2.96
N VAL A 77 11.56 3.24 2.29
CA VAL A 77 10.83 2.37 1.36
C VAL A 77 11.67 2.21 0.10
N ARG A 78 11.86 0.95 -0.31
CA ARG A 78 12.52 0.62 -1.56
C ARG A 78 11.51 0.71 -2.71
N LEU A 79 11.96 1.20 -3.85
CA LEU A 79 11.24 1.54 -5.08
C LEU A 79 12.15 1.23 -6.28
N GLU A 80 12.56 -0.03 -6.40
CA GLU A 80 13.59 -0.47 -7.34
C GLU A 80 13.13 -0.57 -8.80
N GLN A 81 11.84 -0.43 -9.07
CA GLN A 81 11.31 -0.40 -10.43
C GLN A 81 11.14 1.06 -10.85
N ASP A 82 11.91 1.45 -11.87
CA ASP A 82 11.75 2.71 -12.58
C ASP A 82 10.71 2.51 -13.70
N ASP A 83 9.44 2.76 -13.39
CA ASP A 83 8.35 2.58 -14.36
C ASP A 83 8.42 3.63 -15.47
N ALA A 84 8.72 4.88 -15.09
CA ALA A 84 9.04 5.98 -15.99
C ALA A 84 9.51 7.22 -15.20
N HIS A 85 10.45 7.98 -15.75
CA HIS A 85 10.79 9.31 -15.23
C HIS A 85 11.24 10.27 -16.33
N HIS A 86 11.17 11.57 -16.04
CA HIS A 86 11.65 12.65 -16.88
C HIS A 86 12.01 13.86 -16.01
N GLY A 87 13.17 14.50 -16.25
CA GLY A 87 13.55 15.75 -15.57
C GLY A 87 13.83 15.62 -14.06
N VAL A 88 14.09 14.39 -13.60
CA VAL A 88 14.46 14.05 -12.22
C VAL A 88 15.50 12.93 -12.25
N LYS A 89 16.24 12.75 -11.14
CA LYS A 89 17.11 11.59 -10.93
C LYS A 89 16.45 10.61 -9.97
N VAL A 90 16.57 9.32 -10.24
CA VAL A 90 15.95 8.27 -9.43
C VAL A 90 17.00 7.28 -8.93
N THR A 91 16.79 6.78 -7.71
CA THR A 91 17.48 5.63 -7.12
C THR A 91 16.44 4.64 -6.63
N ASP A 92 16.88 3.46 -6.17
CA ASP A 92 16.03 2.47 -5.51
C ASP A 92 15.24 3.00 -4.31
N ASP A 93 15.49 4.21 -3.80
CA ASP A 93 14.90 4.69 -2.56
C ASP A 93 14.65 6.22 -2.54
N SER A 94 14.86 6.90 -3.67
CA SER A 94 14.77 8.36 -3.72
C SER A 94 14.52 8.92 -5.11
N VAL A 95 13.95 10.13 -5.13
CA VAL A 95 13.83 10.98 -6.31
C VAL A 95 14.48 12.32 -6.01
N THR A 96 15.50 12.71 -6.77
CA THR A 96 16.11 14.04 -6.71
C THR A 96 15.55 14.92 -7.82
N VAL A 97 14.95 16.05 -7.47
CA VAL A 97 14.39 16.98 -8.47
C VAL A 97 15.49 17.82 -9.12
N GLU A 98 15.43 18.02 -10.44
CA GLU A 98 16.42 18.85 -11.15
C GLU A 98 15.96 20.29 -11.36
N HIS A 99 14.66 20.55 -11.26
CA HIS A 99 14.11 21.89 -11.42
C HIS A 99 13.22 22.27 -10.23
N ALA A 100 13.32 23.54 -9.81
CA ALA A 100 12.49 24.08 -8.75
C ALA A 100 11.01 24.21 -9.19
N GLY A 101 10.08 23.90 -8.29
CA GLY A 101 8.66 23.96 -8.58
C GLY A 101 7.82 23.43 -7.43
N THR A 102 6.50 23.46 -7.59
CA THR A 102 5.59 22.73 -6.70
C THR A 102 5.42 21.33 -7.25
N TYR A 103 5.62 20.31 -6.42
CA TYR A 103 5.46 18.92 -6.81
C TYR A 103 4.29 18.30 -6.06
N LEU A 104 3.44 17.59 -6.79
CA LEU A 104 2.51 16.62 -6.21
C LEU A 104 3.26 15.30 -6.05
N ILE A 105 3.29 14.80 -4.82
CA ILE A 105 3.90 13.52 -4.44
C ILE A 105 2.77 12.65 -3.90
N VAL A 106 2.65 11.42 -4.39
CA VAL A 106 1.65 10.44 -3.98
C VAL A 106 2.36 9.11 -3.76
N VAL A 107 2.17 8.49 -2.61
CA VAL A 107 2.61 7.12 -2.36
C VAL A 107 1.44 6.27 -1.90
N ALA A 108 1.38 5.05 -2.43
CA ALA A 108 0.31 4.09 -2.17
C ALA A 108 0.90 2.71 -1.79
N PRO A 109 1.36 2.51 -0.54
CA PRO A 109 1.73 1.19 -0.05
C PRO A 109 0.52 0.24 0.04
N GLN A 110 0.71 -0.98 -0.44
CA GLN A 110 -0.17 -2.14 -0.24
C GLN A 110 0.21 -2.86 1.05
N VAL A 111 -0.57 -2.65 2.12
CA VAL A 111 -0.27 -3.10 3.48
C VAL A 111 -1.01 -4.39 3.81
N LEU A 112 -0.26 -5.38 4.30
CA LEU A 112 -0.76 -6.63 4.86
C LEU A 112 -0.32 -6.76 6.32
N THR A 113 -1.20 -7.25 7.19
CA THR A 113 -0.84 -7.66 8.56
C THR A 113 -0.42 -9.13 8.62
N ASP A 114 0.79 -9.36 9.11
CA ASP A 114 1.45 -10.68 9.16
C ASP A 114 0.96 -11.55 10.32
N LYS A 115 0.77 -10.95 11.50
CA LYS A 115 0.38 -11.62 12.75
C LYS A 115 -0.42 -10.68 13.62
N GLY A 116 -1.44 -11.22 14.31
CA GLY A 116 -2.15 -10.57 15.41
C GLY A 116 -2.31 -9.06 15.24
N GLY A 117 -3.20 -8.64 14.33
CA GLY A 117 -3.56 -7.23 14.19
C GLY A 117 -4.04 -6.66 15.51
N VAL A 118 -3.96 -5.33 15.72
CA VAL A 118 -4.17 -4.61 17.00
C VAL A 118 -4.95 -5.43 18.03
N GLN A 119 -4.26 -6.28 18.79
CA GLN A 119 -4.89 -7.14 19.78
C GLN A 119 -4.96 -6.38 21.09
N GLN A 120 -6.14 -6.35 21.71
CA GLN A 120 -6.31 -5.78 23.05
C GLN A 120 -5.34 -6.48 24.03
N GLY A 121 -4.31 -5.76 24.48
CA GLY A 121 -3.33 -6.24 25.46
C GLY A 121 -1.85 -6.17 25.03
N ASN A 122 -1.56 -5.94 23.74
CA ASN A 122 -0.21 -5.70 23.24
C ASN A 122 0.06 -4.20 23.02
N ASP A 123 1.27 -3.85 22.57
CA ASP A 123 1.61 -2.48 22.14
C ASP A 123 0.52 -1.97 21.17
N PRO A 124 -0.12 -0.81 21.43
CA PRO A 124 -1.24 -0.31 20.63
C PRO A 124 -0.85 0.03 19.18
N THR A 125 0.44 -0.06 18.83
CA THR A 125 0.95 0.11 17.48
C THR A 125 1.24 -1.20 16.74
N ASP A 126 1.06 -2.36 17.38
CA ASP A 126 1.16 -3.66 16.72
C ASP A 126 0.05 -3.81 15.68
N GLY A 127 0.42 -4.17 14.44
CA GLY A 127 -0.54 -4.19 13.33
C GLY A 127 -0.79 -2.82 12.70
N CYS A 128 -0.04 -1.79 13.11
CA CYS A 128 -0.06 -0.46 12.49
C CYS A 128 1.20 -0.21 11.65
N VAL A 129 1.04 0.56 10.58
CA VAL A 129 2.13 1.15 9.81
C VAL A 129 1.90 2.65 9.64
N ASP A 130 2.95 3.41 9.87
CA ASP A 130 3.08 4.82 9.52
C ASP A 130 3.86 4.94 8.22
N THR A 131 3.42 5.81 7.32
CA THR A 131 4.15 6.19 6.11
C THR A 131 4.17 7.70 5.97
N TRP A 132 5.32 8.28 5.64
CA TRP A 132 5.48 9.72 5.47
C TRP A 132 6.59 10.03 4.46
N PHE A 133 6.63 11.28 3.98
CA PHE A 133 7.70 11.74 3.09
C PHE A 133 8.85 12.36 3.90
N THR A 134 10.07 12.21 3.40
CA THR A 134 11.21 13.04 3.83
C THR A 134 11.77 13.82 2.65
N ILE A 135 12.13 15.08 2.89
CA ILE A 135 12.89 15.92 1.95
C ILE A 135 14.27 16.14 2.56
N ASN A 136 15.32 15.77 1.82
CA ASN A 136 16.71 15.88 2.28
C ASN A 136 16.93 15.20 3.65
N GLY A 137 16.28 14.05 3.86
CA GLY A 137 16.33 13.29 5.11
C GLY A 137 15.50 13.86 6.27
N GLN A 138 14.86 15.02 6.11
CA GLN A 138 13.98 15.62 7.12
C GLN A 138 12.52 15.25 6.85
N ALA A 139 11.78 14.87 7.89
CA ALA A 139 10.36 14.55 7.76
C ALA A 139 9.56 15.76 7.25
N LEU A 140 8.76 15.56 6.20
CA LEU A 140 7.84 16.55 5.69
C LEU A 140 6.63 16.66 6.64
N PRO A 141 6.38 17.81 7.28
CA PRO A 141 5.24 17.97 8.17
C PRO A 141 3.91 17.66 7.48
N ASN A 142 2.98 17.07 8.22
CA ASN A 142 1.63 16.72 7.74
C ASN A 142 1.56 15.78 6.52
N SER A 143 2.64 15.04 6.22
CA SER A 143 2.66 13.99 5.18
C SER A 143 2.40 12.57 5.72
N GLY A 144 2.29 12.44 7.05
CA GLY A 144 2.11 11.16 7.70
C GLY A 144 0.71 10.59 7.53
N VAL A 145 0.63 9.32 7.19
CA VAL A 145 -0.60 8.52 7.26
C VAL A 145 -0.36 7.29 8.11
N ARG A 146 -1.40 6.85 8.82
CA ARG A 146 -1.38 5.62 9.61
C ARG A 146 -2.47 4.70 9.12
N LEU A 147 -2.11 3.43 8.96
CA LEU A 147 -3.07 2.35 8.82
C LEU A 147 -2.86 1.35 9.94
N CYS A 148 -3.92 1.02 10.66
CA CYS A 148 -3.95 -0.04 11.67
C CYS A 148 -4.97 -1.08 11.25
N GLN A 149 -4.58 -2.35 11.25
CA GLN A 149 -5.47 -3.45 10.91
C GLN A 149 -5.57 -4.41 12.09
N ALA A 150 -6.80 -4.80 12.43
CA ALA A 150 -7.06 -5.83 13.44
C ALA A 150 -7.13 -7.25 12.83
N VAL A 151 -7.51 -7.34 11.55
CA VAL A 151 -7.71 -8.61 10.84
C VAL A 151 -6.42 -9.01 10.15
N THR A 152 -5.95 -10.22 10.46
CA THR A 152 -4.80 -10.81 9.77
C THR A 152 -5.17 -11.18 8.33
N HIS A 153 -4.19 -11.10 7.41
CA HIS A 153 -4.38 -11.41 6.00
C HIS A 153 -5.31 -10.50 5.18
N SER A 154 -5.81 -9.41 5.76
CA SER A 154 -6.45 -8.35 4.99
C SER A 154 -5.40 -7.49 4.31
N THR A 155 -5.62 -7.16 3.04
CA THR A 155 -4.77 -6.22 2.29
C THR A 155 -5.51 -4.92 2.10
N HIS A 156 -4.83 -3.80 2.39
CA HIS A 156 -5.38 -2.46 2.23
C HIS A 156 -4.32 -1.56 1.60
N VAL A 157 -4.77 -0.58 0.81
CA VAL A 157 -3.91 0.49 0.31
C VAL A 157 -4.16 1.73 1.16
N VAL A 158 -3.09 2.35 1.64
CA VAL A 158 -3.17 3.67 2.28
C VAL A 158 -2.45 4.67 1.38
N VAL A 159 -3.10 5.78 1.06
CA VAL A 159 -2.52 6.83 0.21
C VAL A 159 -2.02 7.95 1.10
N SER A 160 -0.75 8.30 0.99
CA SER A 160 -0.23 9.59 1.44
C SER A 160 0.05 10.47 0.24
N GLN A 161 -0.35 11.73 0.31
CA GLN A 161 -0.10 12.70 -0.73
C GLN A 161 0.29 14.05 -0.17
N SER A 162 1.09 14.81 -0.91
CA SER A 162 1.50 16.16 -0.53
C SER A 162 1.78 16.99 -1.78
N ALA A 163 1.36 18.25 -1.76
CA ALA A 163 1.82 19.26 -2.72
C ALA A 163 2.81 20.16 -2.00
N VAL A 164 4.08 20.17 -2.43
CA VAL A 164 5.16 20.83 -1.71
C VAL A 164 6.10 21.57 -2.67
N PRO A 165 6.56 22.79 -2.33
CA PRO A 165 7.60 23.46 -3.08
C PRO A 165 8.95 22.76 -2.86
N LEU A 166 9.62 22.39 -3.95
CA LEU A 166 10.95 21.81 -3.95
C LEU A 166 11.91 22.68 -4.76
N LYS A 167 13.18 22.68 -4.38
CA LYS A 167 14.29 23.32 -5.09
C LYS A 167 15.08 22.26 -5.85
N ALA A 168 15.73 22.66 -6.93
CA ALA A 168 16.68 21.80 -7.64
C ALA A 168 17.71 21.21 -6.64
N GLY A 169 17.90 19.89 -6.70
CA GLY A 169 18.76 19.13 -5.79
C GLY A 169 18.04 18.58 -4.55
N ASP A 170 16.81 18.99 -4.24
CA ASP A 170 16.05 18.39 -3.16
C ASP A 170 15.76 16.92 -3.47
N THR A 171 15.94 16.06 -2.46
CA THR A 171 15.72 14.62 -2.57
C THR A 171 14.52 14.20 -1.74
N VAL A 172 13.54 13.61 -2.41
CA VAL A 172 12.32 13.04 -1.82
C VAL A 172 12.55 11.55 -1.56
N GLN A 173 12.21 11.09 -0.37
CA GLN A 173 12.14 9.67 -0.03
C GLN A 173 10.83 9.37 0.70
N VAL A 174 10.40 8.12 0.65
CA VAL A 174 9.31 7.61 1.48
C VAL A 174 9.90 6.87 2.67
N ARG A 175 9.40 7.17 3.86
CA ARG A 175 9.76 6.48 5.09
C ARG A 175 8.56 5.74 5.64
N SER A 176 8.84 4.61 6.29
CA SER A 176 7.82 3.83 6.99
C SER A 176 8.31 3.38 8.36
N LYS A 177 7.36 3.14 9.25
CA LYS A 177 7.58 2.45 10.52
C LYS A 177 6.34 1.67 10.87
N GLY A 178 6.48 0.40 11.19
CA GLY A 178 5.38 -0.44 11.65
C GLY A 178 5.90 -1.70 12.31
N ARG A 179 5.01 -2.50 12.89
CA ARG A 179 5.36 -3.81 13.46
C ARG A 179 4.26 -4.82 13.14
N ASN A 180 4.65 -6.06 12.85
CA ASN A 180 3.74 -7.16 12.47
C ASN A 180 2.91 -6.83 11.21
N VAL A 181 3.47 -6.01 10.33
CA VAL A 181 2.91 -5.56 9.06
C VAL A 181 4.01 -5.54 8.01
N ARG A 182 3.62 -5.68 6.75
CA ARG A 182 4.52 -5.54 5.61
C ARG A 182 3.85 -4.81 4.47
N PHE A 183 4.65 -4.18 3.62
CA PHE A 183 4.20 -3.86 2.27
C PHE A 183 4.32 -5.14 1.44
N ASN A 184 3.23 -5.55 0.79
CA ASN A 184 3.08 -6.88 0.20
C ASN A 184 2.99 -6.75 -1.32
N ALA A 185 3.93 -7.32 -2.05
CA ALA A 185 3.82 -7.47 -3.50
C ALA A 185 3.04 -8.76 -3.78
N VAL A 186 2.12 -8.70 -4.74
CA VAL A 186 1.28 -9.85 -5.09
C VAL A 186 1.43 -10.13 -6.56
N GLN A 187 1.82 -11.36 -6.90
CA GLN A 187 1.75 -11.86 -8.26
C GLN A 187 0.50 -12.74 -8.40
N PRO A 188 -0.59 -12.24 -9.01
CA PRO A 188 -1.75 -13.07 -9.32
C PRO A 188 -1.36 -14.20 -10.30
N SER A 189 -2.11 -15.31 -10.27
CA SER A 189 -1.92 -16.42 -11.22
C SER A 189 -2.17 -16.00 -12.66
N GLU A 190 -3.08 -15.05 -12.85
CA GLU A 190 -3.40 -14.42 -14.12
C GLU A 190 -3.42 -12.91 -13.90
N GLY A 191 -2.46 -12.19 -14.47
CA GLY A 191 -2.38 -10.74 -14.39
C GLY A 191 -0.98 -10.18 -14.14
N PRO A 192 -0.84 -8.85 -14.22
CA PRO A 192 0.42 -8.19 -13.90
C PRO A 192 0.73 -8.29 -12.40
N LEU A 193 2.00 -8.13 -12.08
CA LEU A 193 2.45 -7.92 -10.71
C LEU A 193 1.71 -6.72 -10.10
N ILE A 194 1.21 -6.90 -8.87
CA ILE A 194 0.71 -5.83 -8.03
C ILE A 194 1.88 -5.43 -7.11
N PRO A 195 2.49 -4.25 -7.30
CA PRO A 195 3.64 -3.83 -6.51
C PRO A 195 3.27 -3.61 -5.04
N SER A 196 4.25 -3.76 -4.16
CA SER A 196 4.06 -3.51 -2.73
C SER A 196 3.89 -2.03 -2.40
N VAL A 197 4.51 -1.15 -3.19
CA VAL A 197 4.39 0.30 -3.09
C VAL A 197 4.50 0.92 -4.48
N ILE A 198 3.71 1.95 -4.74
CA ILE A 198 3.85 2.83 -5.91
C ILE A 198 4.08 4.26 -5.40
N LEU A 199 5.04 4.95 -5.98
CA LEU A 199 5.30 6.38 -5.82
C LEU A 199 5.05 7.08 -7.15
N THR A 200 4.28 8.16 -7.13
CA THR A 200 4.16 9.11 -8.23
C THR A 200 4.62 10.48 -7.74
N LEU A 201 5.47 11.13 -8.52
CA LEU A 201 5.90 12.51 -8.31
C LEU A 201 5.73 13.24 -9.64
N THR A 202 5.07 14.40 -9.63
CA THR A 202 4.93 15.25 -10.82
C THR A 202 5.03 16.71 -10.42
N ARG A 203 5.74 17.50 -11.22
CA ARG A 203 5.72 18.95 -11.11
C ARG A 203 4.39 19.50 -11.63
N LEU A 204 3.82 20.45 -10.89
CA LEU A 204 2.58 21.15 -11.20
C LEU A 204 2.82 22.42 -12.01
#